data_AF-A0A2R8ATH5-F1
#
_entry.id   AF-A0A2R8ATH5-F1
#
_cell.length_a   1.000
_cell.length_b   1.000
_cell.length_c   1.000
_cell.angle_alpha   90.00
_cell.angle_beta   90.00
_cell.angle_gamma   90.00
#
_symmetry.space_group_name_H-M   'P 1'
#
loop_
_entity.id
_entity.type
_entity.pdbx_description
1 polymer ?
#
loop_
_entity_poly.entity_id
_entity_poly.type
_entity_poly.pdbx_seq_one_letter_code
_entity_poly.pdbx_strand_id
1 'polypeptide(L)'
;MAIDWMRVRELYEEIGPNDFDEVVDLFLVETSQLLADYRSASVAEIPAALHALRGSAMNLGFRDFVALCAEGSAPEEAELQDCFETSCQVFREQFSCALSGAAQTSL
;
A
#
# COMPACT_ATOMS: atom_id res chain seq x y z
N MET A 1 -2.51 3.75 -11.57
CA MET A 1 -2.10 2.93 -10.41
C MET A 1 -0.60 2.69 -10.46
N ALA A 2 0.14 3.55 -9.78
CA ALA A 2 1.59 3.46 -9.66
C ALA A 2 1.98 2.70 -8.38
N ILE A 3 2.80 1.66 -8.54
CA ILE A 3 3.44 0.94 -7.45
C ILE A 3 4.93 1.30 -7.44
N ASP A 4 5.47 1.64 -6.28
CA ASP A 4 6.91 1.79 -6.07
C ASP A 4 7.57 0.43 -5.93
N TRP A 5 7.86 -0.19 -7.07
CA TRP A 5 8.52 -1.49 -7.12
C TRP A 5 9.95 -1.49 -6.56
N MET A 6 10.59 -0.33 -6.43
CA MET A 6 11.88 -0.24 -5.75
C MET A 6 11.69 -0.47 -4.25
N ARG A 7 10.74 0.22 -3.62
CA ARG A 7 10.41 0.01 -2.20
C ARG A 7 9.96 -1.42 -1.90
N VAL A 8 9.15 -2.01 -2.78
CA VAL A 8 8.69 -3.40 -2.64
C VAL A 8 9.87 -4.39 -2.67
N ARG A 9 10.88 -4.15 -3.52
CA ARG A 9 12.09 -4.98 -3.56
C ARG A 9 12.96 -4.83 -2.32
N GLU A 10 13.15 -3.61 -1.84
CA GLU A 10 13.88 -3.39 -0.58
C GLU A 10 13.22 -4.18 0.56
N LEU A 11 11.89 -4.09 0.68
CA LEU A 11 11.14 -4.85 1.67
C LEU A 11 11.27 -6.37 1.44
N TYR A 12 11.25 -6.83 0.18
CA TYR A 12 11.46 -8.24 -0.16
C TYR A 12 12.85 -8.76 0.23
N GLU A 13 13.89 -7.96 0.03
CA GLU A 13 15.27 -8.27 0.42
C GLU A 13 15.46 -8.25 1.94
N GLU A 14 14.80 -7.31 2.64
CA GLU A 14 14.84 -7.19 4.10
C GLU A 14 14.15 -8.37 4.81
N ILE A 15 12.96 -8.75 4.34
CA ILE A 15 12.15 -9.83 4.93
C ILE A 15 12.60 -11.21 4.45
N GLY A 16 13.01 -11.31 3.18
CA GLY A 16 13.36 -12.55 2.52
C GLY A 16 12.16 -13.29 1.90
N PRO A 17 12.43 -14.18 0.94
CA PRO A 17 11.41 -14.79 0.08
C PRO A 17 10.41 -15.70 0.82
N ASN A 18 10.79 -16.25 1.97
CA ASN A 18 9.97 -17.22 2.70
C ASN A 18 8.87 -16.54 3.54
N ASP A 19 9.13 -15.32 4.00
CA ASP A 19 8.27 -14.60 4.96
C ASP A 19 7.57 -13.40 4.31
N PHE A 20 7.97 -13.01 3.10
CA PHE A 20 7.47 -11.81 2.43
C PHE A 20 5.97 -11.85 2.17
N ASP A 21 5.42 -12.97 1.71
CA ASP A 21 3.99 -13.09 1.40
C ASP A 21 3.13 -12.87 2.66
N GLU A 22 3.58 -13.37 3.82
CA GLU A 22 2.91 -13.14 5.10
C GLU A 22 2.95 -11.66 5.51
N VAL A 23 4.10 -11.00 5.34
CA VAL A 23 4.25 -9.56 5.63
C VAL A 23 3.38 -8.71 4.71
N VAL A 24 3.27 -9.06 3.43
CA VAL A 24 2.36 -8.38 2.50
C VAL A 24 0.91 -8.55 2.95
N ASP A 25 0.49 -9.77 3.24
CA ASP A 25 -0.89 -10.02 3.68
C ASP A 25 -1.19 -9.28 5.00
N LEU A 26 -0.23 -9.17 5.92
CA LEU A 26 -0.37 -8.37 7.14
C LEU A 26 -0.64 -6.89 6.83
N PHE A 27 0.15 -6.27 5.96
CA PHE A 27 -0.06 -4.87 5.58
C PHE A 27 -1.37 -4.65 4.81
N LEU A 28 -1.78 -5.61 3.97
CA LEU A 28 -3.06 -5.53 3.26
C LEU A 28 -4.24 -5.61 4.22
N VAL A 29 -4.19 -6.52 5.18
CA VAL A 29 -5.23 -6.65 6.23
C VAL A 29 -5.27 -5.40 7.11
N GLU A 30 -4.11 -4.91 7.55
CA GLU A 30 -4.01 -3.69 8.36
C GLU A 30 -4.58 -2.48 7.61
N THR A 31 -4.20 -2.28 6.35
CA THR A 31 -4.72 -1.18 5.53
C THR A 31 -6.23 -1.28 5.33
N SER A 32 -6.76 -2.48 5.09
CA SER A 32 -8.20 -2.72 4.97
C SER A 32 -8.94 -2.41 6.28
N GLN A 33 -8.34 -2.70 7.44
CA GLN A 33 -8.94 -2.39 8.73
C GLN A 33 -8.95 -0.87 8.98
N LEU A 34 -7.86 -0.19 8.67
CA LEU A 34 -7.78 1.27 8.75
C LEU A 34 -8.79 1.97 7.82
N LEU A 35 -9.09 1.39 6.65
CA LEU A 35 -10.15 1.88 5.77
C LEU A 35 -11.54 1.75 6.41
N ALA A 36 -11.80 0.62 7.07
CA ALA A 36 -13.05 0.41 7.81
C ALA A 36 -13.16 1.40 8.99
N ASP A 37 -12.05 1.70 9.67
CA ASP A 37 -12.04 2.66 10.76
C ASP A 37 -12.30 4.08 10.23
N TYR A 38 -11.65 4.47 9.11
CA TYR A 38 -11.88 5.75 8.42
C TYR A 38 -13.35 6.00 8.11
N ARG A 39 -14.08 4.97 7.65
CA ARG A 39 -15.52 5.05 7.35
C ARG A 39 -16.36 5.51 8.55
N SER A 40 -15.94 5.15 9.75
CA SER A 40 -16.63 5.48 10.99
C SER A 40 -16.04 6.70 11.72
N ALA A 41 -14.97 7.29 11.19
CA ALA A 41 -14.24 8.37 11.82
C ALA A 41 -15.06 9.66 11.85
N SER A 42 -15.03 10.36 12.99
CA SER A 42 -15.49 11.73 13.07
C SER A 42 -14.55 12.68 12.33
N VAL A 43 -15.02 13.88 12.02
CA VAL A 43 -14.22 14.92 11.35
C VAL A 43 -12.89 15.20 12.08
N ALA A 44 -12.88 15.08 13.42
CA ALA A 44 -11.68 15.30 14.22
C ALA A 44 -10.67 14.13 14.12
N GLU A 45 -11.12 12.94 13.76
CA GLU A 45 -10.30 11.72 13.65
C GLU A 45 -9.76 11.49 12.23
N ILE A 46 -10.42 12.07 11.21
CA ILE A 46 -10.02 11.95 9.79
C ILE A 46 -8.51 12.19 9.56
N PRO A 47 -7.87 13.25 10.09
CA PRO A 47 -6.45 13.47 9.85
C PRO A 47 -5.56 12.33 10.38
N ALA A 48 -5.89 11.76 11.55
CA ALA A 48 -5.16 10.65 12.13
C ALA A 48 -5.39 9.35 11.36
N ALA A 49 -6.63 9.11 10.92
CA ALA A 49 -6.97 7.94 10.10
C ALA A 49 -6.26 7.97 8.74
N LEU A 50 -6.24 9.12 8.06
CA LEU A 50 -5.51 9.29 6.79
C LEU A 50 -3.99 9.13 6.99
N HIS A 51 -3.43 9.63 8.09
CA HIS A 51 -2.02 9.43 8.41
C HIS A 51 -1.67 7.95 8.59
N ALA A 52 -2.52 7.19 9.30
CA ALA A 52 -2.35 5.76 9.49
C ALA A 52 -2.44 4.99 8.16
N LEU A 53 -3.46 5.26 7.35
CA LEU A 53 -3.63 4.68 6.01
C LEU A 53 -2.41 4.93 5.13
N ARG A 54 -1.93 6.18 5.12
CA ARG A 54 -0.74 6.57 4.38
C ARG A 54 0.48 5.78 4.83
N GLY A 55 0.70 5.66 6.14
CA GLY A 55 1.83 4.93 6.72
C GLY A 55 1.86 3.47 6.29
N SER A 56 0.72 2.77 6.41
CA SER A 56 0.61 1.36 6.02
C SER A 56 0.85 1.15 4.52
N ALA A 57 0.18 1.94 3.68
CA ALA A 57 0.26 1.81 2.22
C ALA A 57 1.65 2.16 1.64
N MET A 58 2.43 3.00 2.33
CA MET A 58 3.82 3.31 1.94
C MET A 58 4.73 2.09 1.99
N ASN A 59 4.48 1.13 2.90
CA ASN A 59 5.30 -0.09 3.00
C ASN A 59 5.17 -0.97 1.75
N LEU A 60 3.99 -1.00 1.13
CA LEU A 60 3.72 -1.75 -0.10
C LEU A 60 3.94 -0.93 -1.38
N GLY A 61 4.39 0.33 -1.25
CA GLY A 61 4.69 1.19 -2.38
C GLY A 61 3.45 1.67 -3.14
N PHE A 62 2.25 1.73 -2.55
CA PHE A 62 1.02 2.12 -3.24
C PHE A 62 0.95 3.65 -3.47
N ARG A 63 1.76 4.17 -4.40
CA ARG A 63 2.03 5.61 -4.55
C ARG A 63 0.77 6.46 -4.72
N ASP A 64 -0.16 6.01 -5.55
CA ASP A 64 -1.40 6.75 -5.81
C ASP A 64 -2.30 6.78 -4.56
N PHE A 65 -2.39 5.67 -3.82
CA PHE A 65 -3.13 5.61 -2.56
C PHE A 65 -2.50 6.47 -1.46
N VAL A 66 -1.16 6.45 -1.37
CA VAL A 66 -0.39 7.32 -0.46
C VAL A 66 -0.61 8.80 -0.76
N ALA A 67 -0.72 9.16 -2.04
CA ALA A 67 -1.02 10.53 -2.46
C ALA A 67 -2.45 10.93 -2.11
N LEU A 68 -3.41 10.01 -2.25
CA LEU A 68 -4.80 10.23 -1.88
C LEU A 68 -4.97 10.50 -0.37
N CYS A 69 -4.14 9.84 0.46
CA CYS A 69 -4.11 10.01 1.91
C CYS A 69 -3.25 11.20 2.40
N ALA A 70 -2.88 12.14 1.54
CA ALA A 70 -2.01 13.27 1.91
C ALA A 70 -2.67 14.23 2.92
N GLU A 71 -1.84 14.91 3.73
CA GLU A 71 -2.34 15.90 4.68
C GLU A 71 -3.20 16.99 4.00
N GLY A 72 -4.35 17.28 4.61
CA GLY A 72 -5.29 18.29 4.11
C GLY A 72 -6.25 17.78 3.02
N SER A 73 -6.15 16.51 2.60
CA SER A 73 -7.19 15.86 1.80
C SER A 73 -8.34 15.37 2.69
N ALA A 74 -9.51 15.20 2.08
CA ALA A 74 -10.67 14.54 2.68
C ALA A 74 -11.37 13.73 1.57
N PRO A 75 -10.70 12.68 1.05
CA PRO A 75 -11.23 11.89 -0.05
C PRO A 75 -12.52 11.18 0.36
N GLU A 76 -13.38 10.92 -0.62
CA GLU A 76 -14.57 10.13 -0.37
C GLU A 76 -14.20 8.69 -0.02
N GLU A 77 -15.01 8.03 0.83
CA GLU A 77 -14.80 6.64 1.23
C GLU A 77 -14.65 5.71 0.00
N ALA A 78 -15.53 5.88 -0.99
CA ALA A 78 -15.51 5.06 -2.21
C ALA A 78 -14.21 5.27 -3.01
N GLU A 79 -13.68 6.50 -3.05
CA GLU A 79 -12.44 6.80 -3.76
C GLU A 79 -11.24 6.10 -3.12
N LEU A 80 -11.18 6.10 -1.78
CA LEU A 80 -10.17 5.35 -1.04
C LEU A 80 -10.31 3.85 -1.28
N GLN A 81 -11.51 3.30 -1.17
CA GLN A 81 -11.77 1.87 -1.37
C GLN A 81 -11.35 1.42 -2.77
N ASP A 82 -11.81 2.11 -3.81
CA ASP A 82 -11.50 1.77 -5.21
C ASP A 82 -10.00 1.87 -5.50
N CYS A 83 -9.35 2.89 -4.95
CA CYS A 83 -7.90 3.08 -5.09
C CYS A 83 -7.12 1.96 -4.40
N PHE A 84 -7.54 1.55 -3.19
CA PHE A 84 -6.91 0.45 -2.47
C PHE A 84 -7.08 -0.89 -3.20
N GLU A 85 -8.29 -1.23 -3.62
CA GLU A 85 -8.59 -2.47 -4.35
C GLU A 85 -7.80 -2.56 -5.66
N THR A 86 -7.78 -1.46 -6.43
CA THR A 86 -7.01 -1.39 -7.67
C THR A 86 -5.51 -1.49 -7.41
N SER A 87 -5.00 -0.91 -6.31
CA SER A 87 -3.59 -1.06 -5.89
C SER A 87 -3.25 -2.51 -5.57
N CYS A 88 -4.12 -3.20 -4.82
CA CYS A 88 -3.96 -4.62 -4.49
C CYS A 88 -3.95 -5.51 -5.73
N GLN A 89 -4.87 -5.26 -6.67
CA GLN A 89 -4.93 -6.00 -7.92
C GLN A 89 -3.64 -5.83 -8.72
N VAL A 90 -3.19 -4.58 -8.94
CA VAL A 90 -1.96 -4.28 -9.68
C VAL A 90 -0.75 -4.88 -9.00
N PHE A 91 -0.67 -4.82 -7.66
CA PHE A 91 0.40 -5.46 -6.90
C PHE A 91 0.46 -6.96 -7.19
N ARG A 92 -0.67 -7.68 -7.02
CA ARG A 92 -0.73 -9.15 -7.22
C ARG A 92 -0.43 -9.56 -8.66
N GLU A 93 -0.91 -8.80 -9.65
CA GLU A 93 -0.71 -9.12 -11.07
C GLU A 93 0.75 -8.92 -11.51
N GLN A 94 1.43 -7.90 -10.99
CA GLN A 94 2.73 -7.48 -11.50
C GLN A 94 3.91 -7.92 -10.63
N PHE A 95 3.68 -8.31 -9.37
CA PHE A 95 4.72 -8.64 -8.40
C PHE A 95 5.77 -9.64 -8.94
N SER A 96 5.32 -10.77 -9.49
CA SER A 96 6.23 -11.80 -10.03
C SER A 96 7.10 -11.27 -11.18
N CYS A 97 6.55 -10.42 -12.06
CA CYS A 97 7.29 -9.80 -13.15
C CYS A 97 8.29 -8.77 -12.60
N ALA A 98 7.86 -7.97 -11.62
CA ALA A 98 8.68 -6.93 -11.00
C ALA A 98 9.89 -7.49 -10.25
N LEU A 99 9.78 -8.67 -9.62
CA LEU A 99 10.92 -9.35 -8.99
C LEU A 99 11.85 -10.02 -10.01
N SER A 100 11.29 -10.64 -11.06
CA SER A 100 12.09 -11.32 -12.10
C SER A 100 12.99 -10.37 -12.90
N GLY A 101 12.56 -9.11 -13.07
CA GLY A 101 13.31 -8.09 -13.80
C GLY A 101 14.56 -7.55 -13.09
N ALA A 102 14.79 -7.87 -11.81
CA ALA A 102 15.94 -7.38 -11.05
C ALA A 102 17.19 -8.27 -11.16
N ALA A 103 17.06 -9.53 -11.61
CA ALA A 103 18.17 -10.48 -11.70
C ALA A 103 19.23 -10.12 -12.78
N GLN A 104 19.13 -8.95 -13.44
CA GLN A 104 19.97 -8.57 -14.58
C GLN A 104 20.73 -7.24 -14.41
N THR A 105 20.79 -6.66 -13.20
CA THR A 105 21.59 -5.45 -12.97
C THR A 105 22.68 -5.72 -11.95
N SER A 106 23.62 -6.58 -12.33
CA SER A 106 24.96 -6.62 -11.75
C SER A 106 25.93 -6.73 -12.92
N LEU A 107 26.38 -5.56 -13.39
CA LEU A 107 27.55 -5.37 -14.25
C LEU A 107 28.50 -4.41 -13.54
#